data_AF-A0A5K1D0P5-F1
#
_entry.id   AF-A0A5K1D0P5-F1
#
_cell.length_a   1.000
_cell.length_b   1.000
_cell.length_c   1.000
_cell.angle_alpha   90.00
_cell.angle_beta   90.00
_cell.angle_gamma   90.00
#
_symmetry.space_group_name_H-M   'P 1'
#
loop_
_entity.id
_entity.type
_entity.pdbx_description
1 polymer ?
#
loop_
_entity_poly.entity_id
_entity_poly.type
_entity_poly.pdbx_seq_one_letter_code
_entity_poly.pdbx_strand_id
1 'polypeptide(L)' 'IHEPNGPTPHSQFEHSSIPATVKKLFNLKSNFLTKRDAWAGTFESYLSIRKTPRTDCP' A
#
# COMPACT_ATOMS: atom_id res chain seq x y z
N ILE A 1 -7.76 12.04 -4.01
CA ILE A 1 -7.11 10.91 -3.29
C ILE A 1 -6.09 10.31 -4.25
N HIS A 2 -4.92 10.97 -4.39
CA HIS A 2 -3.90 10.56 -5.36
C HIS A 2 -2.57 10.17 -4.69
N GLU A 3 -2.36 10.59 -3.44
CA GLU A 3 -1.12 10.40 -2.71
C GLU A 3 -1.30 9.37 -1.58
N PRO A 4 -0.28 8.54 -1.30
CA PRO A 4 -0.33 7.63 -0.17
C PRO A 4 -0.17 8.36 1.16
N ASN A 5 -0.68 7.74 2.22
CA ASN A 5 -0.17 7.99 3.57
C ASN A 5 0.97 7.00 3.83
N GLY A 6 2.16 7.32 3.33
CA GLY A 6 3.31 6.43 3.36
C GLY A 6 4.19 6.57 4.61
N PRO A 7 5.23 5.73 4.74
CA PRO A 7 6.15 5.75 5.88
C PRO A 7 6.95 7.05 6.00
N THR A 8 7.00 7.87 4.94
CA THR A 8 7.61 9.20 4.93
C THR A 8 6.70 10.22 4.23
N PRO A 9 6.88 11.54 4.48
CA PRO A 9 6.08 12.58 3.82
C PRO A 9 6.21 12.65 2.29
N HIS A 10 7.26 12.04 1.74
CA HIS A 10 7.52 12.02 0.29
C HIS A 10 7.28 10.66 -0.35
N SER A 11 6.77 9.69 0.42
CA SER A 11 6.42 8.37 -0.10
C SER A 11 5.41 8.48 -1.24
N GLN A 12 5.58 7.65 -2.27
CA GLN A 12 4.72 7.65 -3.45
C GLN A 12 4.15 6.25 -3.72
N PHE A 13 3.07 6.22 -4.50
CA PHE A 13 2.64 4.99 -5.13
C PHE A 13 3.57 4.64 -6.29
N GLU A 14 4.17 3.46 -6.22
CA GLU A 14 4.96 2.89 -7.31
C GLU A 14 4.91 1.36 -7.26
N HIS A 15 5.69 0.66 -8.09
CA HIS A 15 5.62 -0.79 -8.20
C HIS A 15 5.86 -1.51 -6.86
N SER A 16 6.80 -1.04 -6.03
CA SER A 16 7.07 -1.63 -4.71
C SER A 16 5.95 -1.38 -3.69
N SER A 17 4.96 -0.52 -3.98
CA SER A 17 3.76 -0.38 -3.15
C SER A 17 2.96 -1.67 -3.04
N ILE A 18 3.02 -2.54 -4.05
CA ILE A 18 2.33 -3.85 -4.04
C ILE A 18 2.93 -4.76 -2.96
N PRO A 19 4.23 -5.12 -3.00
CA PRO A 19 4.83 -5.95 -1.95
C PRO A 19 4.81 -5.28 -0.57
N ALA A 20 4.99 -3.96 -0.49
CA ALA A 20 4.90 -3.22 0.78
C ALA A 20 3.49 -3.34 1.40
N THR A 21 2.44 -3.29 0.57
CA THR A 21 1.05 -3.47 1.02
C THR A 21 0.83 -4.89 1.54
N VAL A 22 1.27 -5.92 0.81
CA VAL A 22 1.17 -7.33 1.26
C VAL A 22 1.88 -7.51 2.60
N LYS A 23 3.10 -6.98 2.73
CA LYS A 23 3.87 -7.03 3.97
C LYS A 23 3.10 -6.45 5.15
N LYS A 24 2.47 -5.28 4.96
CA LYS A 24 1.68 -4.60 6.00
C LYS A 24 0.40 -5.35 6.36
N LEU A 25 -0.36 -5.79 5.35
CA LEU A 25 -1.65 -6.48 5.55
C LEU A 25 -1.50 -7.79 6.33
N PHE A 26 -0.44 -8.55 6.06
CA PHE A 26 -0.20 -9.83 6.74
C PHE A 26 0.79 -9.72 7.91
N ASN A 27 1.16 -8.49 8.31
CA ASN A 27 2.11 -8.23 9.40
C ASN A 27 3.41 -9.05 9.29
N LEU A 28 3.97 -9.12 8.08
CA LEU A 28 5.16 -9.92 7.80
C LEU A 28 6.41 -9.28 8.42
N LYS A 29 7.08 -10.02 9.30
CA LYS A 29 8.26 -9.54 10.04
C LYS A 29 9.59 -9.63 9.27
N SER A 30 9.56 -10.02 8.00
CA SER A 30 10.76 -10.03 7.16
C SER A 30 11.34 -8.62 7.02
N ASN A 31 12.61 -8.49 6.64
CA ASN A 31 13.14 -7.18 6.25
C ASN A 31 12.56 -6.75 4.89
N PHE A 32 12.61 -5.45 4.59
CA PHE A 32 12.36 -4.98 3.23
C PHE A 32 13.52 -5.41 2.33
N LEU A 33 13.21 -5.76 1.07
CA LEU A 33 14.24 -6.22 0.13
C LEU A 33 15.09 -5.05 -0.40
N THR A 34 14.48 -3.87 -0.52
CA THR A 34 15.15 -2.66 -1.01
C THR A 34 14.73 -1.43 -0.21
N LYS A 35 15.53 -0.35 -0.31
CA LYS A 35 15.16 0.96 0.27
C LYS A 35 13.89 1.53 -0.36
N ARG A 36 13.62 1.19 -1.63
CA ARG A 36 12.44 1.65 -2.36
C ARG A 36 11.17 0.99 -1.82
N ASP A 37 11.21 -0.32 -1.58
CA ASP A 37 10.17 -1.10 -0.89
C ASP A 37 9.85 -0.51 0.50
N ALA A 38 10.87 -0.19 1.30
CA ALA A 38 10.70 0.45 2.60
C ALA A 38 10.10 1.87 2.55
N TRP A 39 10.27 2.59 1.44
CA TRP A 39 9.79 3.95 1.25
C TRP A 39 8.41 4.02 0.61
N ALA A 40 8.02 3.01 -0.17
CA ALA A 40 6.79 3.02 -0.96
C ALA A 40 5.54 3.21 -0.09
N GLY A 41 4.59 4.01 -0.59
CA GLY A 41 3.27 4.13 0.01
C GLY A 41 2.47 2.83 -0.12
N THR A 42 1.59 2.54 0.82
CA THR A 42 0.78 1.30 0.84
C THR A 42 -0.70 1.58 0.55
N PHE A 43 -1.43 0.59 0.03
CA PHE A 43 -2.83 0.72 -0.40
C PHE A 43 -3.87 0.34 0.67
N GLU A 44 -3.46 0.07 1.92
CA GLU A 44 -4.36 -0.47 2.95
C GLU A 44 -5.54 0.47 3.26
N SER A 45 -5.33 1.78 3.18
CA SER A 45 -6.38 2.77 3.41
C SER A 45 -7.46 2.67 2.34
N TYR A 46 -7.09 2.38 1.09
CA TYR A 46 -8.01 2.25 -0.04
C TYR A 46 -8.91 1.03 0.09
N LEU A 47 -8.43 -0.05 0.71
CA LEU A 47 -9.24 -1.25 0.97
C LEU A 47 -10.38 -0.97 1.96
N SER A 48 -10.27 0.11 2.75
CA SER A 48 -11.24 0.48 3.78
C SER A 48 -12.24 1.57 3.32
N ILE A 49 -12.09 2.11 2.11
CA ILE A 49 -12.93 3.25 1.66
C ILE A 49 -14.37 2.84 1.34
N ARG A 50 -14.64 1.55 1.12
CA ARG A 50 -15.98 1.03 0.83
C ARG A 50 -16.35 -0.06 1.83
N LYS A 51 -17.62 -0.03 2.24
CA LYS A 51 -18.22 -1.11 3.03
C LYS A 51 -18.78 -2.23 2.16
N THR A 52 -19.04 -1.96 0.88
CA THR A 52 -19.66 -2.90 -0.06
C THR A 52 -18.83 -3.02 -1.34
N PRO A 53 -18.80 -4.23 -1.95
CA PRO A 53 -18.17 -4.43 -3.25
C PRO A 53 -18.72 -3.49 -4.31
N ARG A 54 -17.88 -3.17 -5.31
CA ARG A 54 -18.34 -2.51 -6.52
C ARG A 54 -19.20 -3.48 -7.34
N THR A 55 -20.34 -3.01 -7.82
CA THR A 55 -21.29 -3.77 -8.67
C THR A 55 -21.29 -3.27 -10.11
N ASP A 56 -20.42 -2.31 -10.42
CA ASP A 56 -20.31 -1.58 -11.68
C ASP A 56 -19.04 -1.97 -12.47
N CYS A 57 -18.47 -3.14 -12.18
CA CYS A 57 -17.28 -3.69 -12.82
C CYS A 57 -17.46 -5.21 -13.03
N PRO A 58 -17.01 -5.79 -14.17
CA PRO A 58 -17.23 -7.21 -14.52
C PRO A 58 -16.63 -8.21 -13.55
#